data_AF-A0A2U1NSD2-F1
#
_entry.id   AF-A0A2U1NSD2-F1
#
_cell.length_a   1.000
_cell.length_b   1.000
_cell.length_c   1.000
_cell.angle_alpha   90.00
_cell.angle_beta   90.00
_cell.angle_gamma   90.00
#
_symmetry.space_group_name_H-M   'P 1'
#
loop_
_entity.id
_entity.type
_entity.pdbx_description
1 polymer ?
#
loop_
_entity_poly.entity_id
_entity_poly.type
_entity_poly.pdbx_seq_one_letter_code
_entity_poly.pdbx_strand_id
1 'polypeptide(L)'
;MRPRLWERLKVMAKLDDISYVWGEVISGIVNKAACNSIWSIVQRLLFGLVVYFIWQERNFRVFQKCARSGEALFSLIVETVRLRLMGLKILRVSPAVKEASLI
;
A
#
# COMPACT_ATOMS: atom_id res chain seq x y z
N MET A 1 11.24 -4.24 -5.79
CA MET A 1 10.81 -3.54 -4.56
C MET A 1 11.82 -3.83 -3.47
N ARG A 2 12.11 -2.91 -2.52
CA ARG A 2 13.00 -3.22 -1.39
C ARG A 2 12.24 -4.16 -0.41
N PRO A 3 12.76 -5.34 -0.04
CA PRO A 3 12.04 -6.32 0.80
C PRO A 3 11.52 -5.73 2.12
N ARG A 4 12.39 -4.98 2.82
CA ARG A 4 12.07 -4.29 4.09
C ARG A 4 10.94 -3.26 3.97
N LEU A 5 10.77 -2.65 2.80
CA LEU A 5 9.67 -1.71 2.57
C LEU A 5 8.34 -2.47 2.49
N TRP A 6 8.33 -3.59 1.77
CA TRP A 6 7.12 -4.41 1.64
C TRP A 6 6.71 -5.03 2.97
N GLU A 7 7.66 -5.56 3.73
CA GLU A 7 7.45 -6.13 5.07
C GLU A 7 6.66 -5.20 5.99
N ARG A 8 6.99 -3.91 6.02
CA ARG A 8 6.28 -2.94 6.85
C ARG A 8 4.90 -2.57 6.29
N LEU A 9 4.79 -2.44 4.98
CA LEU A 9 3.55 -2.05 4.31
C LEU A 9 2.49 -3.17 4.35
N LYS A 10 2.88 -4.45 4.23
CA LYS A 10 1.94 -5.57 4.28
C LYS A 10 1.25 -5.70 5.64
N VAL A 11 1.99 -5.48 6.74
CA VAL A 11 1.44 -5.51 8.11
C VAL A 11 0.38 -4.42 8.28
N MET A 12 0.66 -3.20 7.81
CA MET A 12 -0.28 -2.07 7.86
C MET A 12 -1.62 -2.35 7.15
N ALA A 13 -1.61 -3.15 6.08
CA ALA A 13 -2.80 -3.47 5.29
C ALA A 13 -3.41 -4.85 5.57
N LYS A 14 -3.00 -5.53 6.65
CA LYS A 14 -3.45 -6.90 6.97
C LYS A 14 -3.21 -7.88 5.81
N LEU A 15 -2.03 -7.80 5.21
CA LEU A 15 -1.56 -8.67 4.14
C LEU A 15 -0.45 -9.61 4.65
N ASP A 16 -0.44 -9.93 5.93
CA ASP A 16 0.58 -10.75 6.59
C ASP A 16 0.75 -12.13 5.93
N ASP A 17 -0.34 -12.64 5.34
CA ASP A 17 -0.42 -13.89 4.60
C ASP A 17 0.24 -13.86 3.21
N ILE A 18 0.56 -12.68 2.68
CA ILE A 18 1.14 -12.54 1.34
C ILE A 18 2.67 -12.71 1.36
N SER A 19 3.20 -13.41 0.37
CA SER A 19 4.63 -13.63 0.16
C SER A 19 5.46 -12.34 0.08
N TYR A 20 6.78 -12.48 0.18
CA TYR A 20 7.77 -11.42 -0.08
C TYR A 20 8.25 -11.42 -1.53
N VAL A 21 7.98 -12.51 -2.26
CA VAL A 21 8.34 -12.64 -3.68
C VAL A 21 7.36 -11.82 -4.50
N TRP A 22 7.87 -10.84 -5.25
CA TRP A 22 7.03 -9.86 -5.94
C TRP A 22 6.00 -10.49 -6.91
N GLY A 23 6.37 -11.56 -7.62
CA GLY A 23 5.43 -12.28 -8.50
C GLY A 23 4.27 -12.93 -7.73
N GLU A 24 4.55 -13.48 -6.55
CA GLU A 24 3.55 -14.07 -5.66
C GLU A 24 2.72 -12.99 -4.96
N VAL A 25 3.30 -11.83 -4.65
CA VAL A 25 2.56 -10.64 -4.16
C VAL A 25 1.51 -10.21 -5.16
N ILE A 26 1.90 -10.02 -6.43
CA ILE A 26 0.98 -9.64 -7.50
C ILE A 26 -0.12 -10.69 -7.60
N SER A 27 0.25 -11.96 -7.69
CA SER A 27 -0.71 -13.07 -7.82
C SER A 27 -1.67 -13.14 -6.63
N GLY A 28 -1.17 -13.00 -5.40
CA GLY A 28 -1.97 -13.04 -4.18
C GLY A 28 -2.96 -11.88 -4.06
N ILE A 29 -2.60 -10.68 -4.55
CA ILE A 29 -3.48 -9.51 -4.51
C ILE A 29 -4.49 -9.53 -5.66
N VAL A 30 -4.08 -9.90 -6.87
CA VAL A 30 -4.96 -9.96 -8.05
C VAL A 30 -6.03 -11.04 -7.89
N ASN A 31 -5.71 -12.16 -7.23
CA ASN A 31 -6.66 -13.26 -7.00
C ASN A 31 -7.56 -13.04 -5.78
N LYS A 32 -7.33 -11.99 -4.96
CA LYS A 32 -8.20 -11.68 -3.81
C LYS A 32 -9.51 -11.06 -4.30
N ALA A 33 -10.63 -11.57 -3.81
CA ALA A 33 -11.94 -11.04 -4.15
C ALA A 33 -12.07 -9.58 -3.71
N ALA A 34 -12.36 -8.68 -4.65
CA ALA A 34 -12.57 -7.28 -4.35
C ALA A 34 -13.97 -7.07 -3.73
N CYS A 35 -14.01 -6.64 -2.46
CA CYS A 35 -15.24 -6.25 -1.80
C CYS A 35 -15.16 -4.80 -1.28
N ASN A 36 -16.31 -4.23 -0.89
CA ASN A 36 -16.39 -2.87 -0.34
C ASN A 36 -16.09 -2.80 1.17
N SER A 37 -15.39 -3.82 1.71
CA SER A 37 -14.87 -3.71 3.07
C SER A 37 -13.71 -2.72 3.10
N ILE A 38 -13.53 -2.05 4.24
CA ILE A 38 -12.46 -1.07 4.41
C ILE A 38 -11.08 -1.69 4.17
N TRP A 39 -10.85 -2.93 4.62
CA TRP A 39 -9.57 -3.63 4.43
C TRP A 39 -9.31 -3.98 2.97
N SER A 40 -10.32 -4.45 2.23
CA SER A 40 -10.19 -4.66 0.78
C SER A 40 -9.84 -3.36 0.05
N ILE A 41 -10.44 -2.23 0.45
CA ILE A 41 -10.12 -0.92 -0.10
C ILE A 41 -8.68 -0.50 0.24
N VAL A 42 -8.27 -0.61 1.51
CA VAL A 42 -6.90 -0.30 1.97
C VAL A 42 -5.87 -1.13 1.21
N GLN A 43 -6.10 -2.44 1.06
CA GLN A 43 -5.17 -3.35 0.37
C GLN A 43 -4.99 -2.98 -1.11
N ARG A 44 -6.09 -2.70 -1.81
CA ARG A 44 -6.06 -2.28 -3.22
C ARG A 44 -5.39 -0.92 -3.39
N LEU A 45 -5.70 0.04 -2.51
CA LEU A 45 -5.05 1.36 -2.50
C LEU A 45 -3.55 1.26 -2.25
N LEU A 46 -3.16 0.54 -1.20
CA LEU A 46 -1.75 0.34 -0.87
C LEU A 46 -1.00 -0.31 -2.03
N PHE A 47 -1.55 -1.37 -2.61
CA PHE A 47 -0.92 -2.06 -3.73
C PHE A 47 -0.73 -1.14 -4.93
N GLY A 48 -1.77 -0.39 -5.30
CA GLY A 48 -1.69 0.60 -6.38
C GLY A 48 -0.62 1.66 -6.12
N LEU A 49 -0.54 2.17 -4.89
CA LEU A 49 0.48 3.13 -4.48
C LEU A 49 1.89 2.53 -4.52
N VAL A 50 2.08 1.29 -4.05
CA VAL A 50 3.36 0.59 -4.11
C VAL A 50 3.83 0.44 -5.54
N VAL A 51 2.96 -0.03 -6.45
CA VAL A 51 3.28 -0.17 -7.88
C VAL A 51 3.64 1.19 -8.48
N TYR A 52 2.84 2.21 -8.19
CA TYR A 52 3.08 3.58 -8.65
C TYR A 52 4.44 4.12 -8.16
N PHE A 53 4.76 3.96 -6.88
CA PHE A 53 6.01 4.46 -6.32
C PHE A 53 7.24 3.67 -6.79
N ILE A 54 7.11 2.36 -7.07
CA ILE A 54 8.17 1.60 -7.74
C ILE A 54 8.45 2.20 -9.12
N TRP A 55 7.41 2.48 -9.90
CA TRP A 55 7.53 3.13 -11.20
C TRP A 55 8.15 4.53 -11.08
N GLN A 56 7.68 5.35 -10.14
CA GLN A 56 8.19 6.70 -9.89
C GLN A 56 9.68 6.67 -9.53
N GLU A 57 10.09 5.77 -8.63
CA GLU A 57 11.50 5.58 -8.26
C GLU A 57 12.37 5.17 -9.45
N ARG A 58 11.85 4.36 -10.38
CA ARG A 58 12.58 4.01 -11.61
C ARG A 58 12.75 5.24 -12.50
N ASN A 59 11.71 6.05 -12.68
CA ASN A 59 11.80 7.27 -13.46
C ASN A 59 12.74 8.31 -12.84
N PHE A 60 12.71 8.50 -11.52
CA PHE A 60 13.61 9.43 -10.84
C PHE A 60 15.08 9.03 -11.04
N ARG A 61 15.39 7.72 -11.02
CA ARG A 61 16.75 7.25 -11.32
C ARG A 61 17.17 7.55 -12.76
N VAL A 62 16.27 7.35 -13.73
CA VAL A 62 16.56 7.55 -15.16
C VAL A 62 16.71 9.04 -15.48
N PHE A 63 15.77 9.87 -15.04
CA PHE A 63 15.66 11.27 -15.49
C PHE A 63 16.27 12.29 -14.53
N GLN A 64 16.29 12.00 -13.24
CA GLN A 64 16.76 12.93 -12.20
C GLN A 64 18.04 12.45 -11.51
N LYS A 65 18.51 11.23 -11.81
CA LYS A 65 19.65 10.57 -11.14
C LYS A 65 19.55 10.58 -9.61
N CYS A 66 18.32 10.60 -9.10
CA CYS A 66 18.01 10.68 -7.68
C CYS A 66 17.29 9.40 -7.22
N ALA A 67 17.50 9.01 -5.96
CA ALA A 67 16.79 7.91 -5.32
C ALA A 67 16.47 8.28 -3.88
N ARG A 68 15.23 8.04 -3.46
CA ARG A 68 14.83 8.29 -2.07
C ARG A 68 15.31 7.17 -1.15
N SER A 69 15.47 7.50 0.12
CA SER A 69 15.72 6.50 1.16
C SER A 69 14.48 5.61 1.34
N GLY A 70 14.69 4.38 1.85
CA GLY A 70 13.58 3.47 2.11
C GLY A 70 12.58 4.03 3.11
N GLU A 71 13.07 4.75 4.13
CA GLU A 71 12.27 5.42 5.14
C GLU A 71 11.44 6.56 4.57
N ALA A 72 12.05 7.45 3.77
CA ALA A 72 11.32 8.54 3.12
C ALA A 72 10.22 8.01 2.19
N LEU A 73 10.51 6.91 1.48
CA LEU A 73 9.54 6.27 0.60
C LEU A 73 8.41 5.60 1.40
N PHE A 74 8.72 4.95 2.52
CA PHE A 74 7.73 4.37 3.43
C PHE A 74 6.78 5.45 3.95
N SER A 75 7.31 6.52 4.57
CA SER A 75 6.50 7.60 5.13
C SER A 75 5.61 8.25 4.08
N LEU A 76 6.13 8.43 2.85
CA LEU A 76 5.33 8.98 1.77
C LEU A 76 4.19 8.06 1.34
N ILE A 77 4.44 6.75 1.24
CA ILE A 77 3.39 5.78 0.89
C ILE A 77 2.30 5.78 1.97
N VAL A 78 2.68 5.73 3.24
CA VAL A 78 1.75 5.74 4.39
C VAL A 78 0.91 7.01 4.38
N GLU A 79 1.53 8.18 4.25
CA GLU A 79 0.80 9.45 4.21
C GLU A 79 -0.14 9.51 3.01
N THR A 80 0.28 9.00 1.85
CA THR A 80 -0.58 8.94 0.67
C THR A 80 -1.77 8.00 0.89
N VAL A 81 -1.59 6.85 1.55
CA VAL A 81 -2.71 5.96 1.93
C VAL A 81 -3.66 6.69 2.85
N ARG A 82 -3.15 7.31 3.92
CA ARG A 82 -3.94 8.04 4.92
C ARG A 82 -4.79 9.15 4.29
N LEU A 83 -4.19 9.99 3.44
CA LEU A 83 -4.91 11.04 2.71
C LEU A 83 -6.00 10.48 1.80
N ARG A 84 -5.71 9.36 1.11
CA ARG A 84 -6.72 8.69 0.26
C ARG A 84 -7.87 8.13 1.08
N LEU A 85 -7.60 7.56 2.26
CA LEU A 85 -8.63 7.05 3.17
C LEU A 85 -9.48 8.16 3.76
N MET A 86 -8.88 9.29 4.15
CA MET A 86 -9.60 10.47 4.64
C MET A 86 -10.56 11.06 3.58
N GLY A 87 -10.22 10.92 2.31
CA GLY A 87 -11.08 11.35 1.20
C GLY A 87 -12.24 10.39 0.88
N LEU A 88 -12.33 9.21 1.51
CA LEU A 88 -13.39 8.25 1.25
C LEU A 88 -14.68 8.62 2.00
N LYS A 89 -15.81 8.58 1.29
CA LYS A 89 -17.12 8.66 1.91
C LYS A 89 -17.50 7.32 2.54
N ILE A 90 -17.39 7.23 3.86
CA ILE A 90 -17.75 6.02 4.62
C ILE A 90 -19.26 6.02 4.87
N LEU A 91 -19.96 5.02 4.33
CA LEU A 91 -21.42 4.89 4.48
C LEU A 91 -21.82 4.19 5.79
N ARG A 92 -20.95 3.32 6.33
CA ARG A 92 -21.21 2.54 7.55
C ARG A 92 -19.94 2.44 8.39
N VAL A 93 -20.04 2.83 9.66
CA VAL A 93 -18.95 2.64 10.62
C VAL A 93 -19.04 1.22 11.19
N SER A 94 -17.95 0.48 11.08
CA SER A 94 -17.76 -0.84 11.69
C SER A 94 -16.49 -0.83 12.55
N PRO A 95 -16.28 -1.82 13.43
CA PRO A 95 -15.02 -1.94 14.18
C PRO A 95 -13.78 -1.92 13.26
N ALA A 96 -13.87 -2.57 12.10
CA ALA A 96 -12.81 -2.57 11.09
C ALA A 96 -12.52 -1.16 10.54
N VAL A 97 -13.53 -0.30 10.40
CA VAL A 97 -13.35 1.09 9.97
C VAL A 97 -12.66 1.93 11.04
N LYS A 98 -13.03 1.72 12.32
CA LYS A 98 -12.36 2.38 13.45
C LYS A 98 -10.90 1.97 13.53
N GLU A 99 -10.61 0.70 13.34
CA GLU A 99 -9.23 0.19 13.29
C GLU A 99 -8.43 0.79 12.13
N ALA A 100 -9.02 0.84 10.92
CA ALA A 100 -8.37 1.44 9.75
C ALA A 100 -8.15 2.96 9.88
N SER A 101 -8.89 3.66 10.73
CA SER A 101 -8.65 5.09 11.01
C SER A 101 -7.40 5.38 11.86
N LEU A 102 -6.78 4.33 12.42
CA LEU A 102 -5.53 4.42 13.17
C LEU A 102 -4.28 4.29 12.28
N ILE A 103 -4.47 4.06 10.97
CA ILE A 103 -3.42 4.11 9.94
C ILE A 103 -3.00 5.57 9.72
#